data_AF-A0A359LPV1-F1
#
_entry.id   AF-A0A359LPV1-F1
#
_cell.length_a   1.000
_cell.length_b   1.000
_cell.length_c   1.000
_cell.angle_alpha   90.00
_cell.angle_beta   90.00
_cell.angle_gamma   90.00
#
_symmetry.space_group_name_H-M   'P 1'
#
loop_
_entity.id
_entity.type
_entity.pdbx_description
1 polymer ?
#
loop_
_entity_poly.entity_id
_entity_poly.type
_entity_poly.pdbx_seq_one_letter_code
_entity_poly.pdbx_strand_id
1 'polypeptide(L)'
;MIKAGTAHWLLHDVKNRGITAWLLSALLTAFYLVLYFTEWFTHPARAIGLDSKWTLYGLLYTLAVTLGGLWMIRKYRHNRYQIVRTSVVIFVQATFAFSIPHLLKFLHQPEYYFSYLWPLKMDYLTPSYIFSLPLPFILYSFLGSALLVPILAAFFGKRWYCSWICGCGGLANTFGEPWRHLSDKSS
;
A
#
# COMPACT_ATOMS: atom_id res chain seq x y z
N MET A 1 -30.94 -26.81 -11.77
CA MET A 1 -29.70 -26.35 -12.41
C MET A 1 -29.72 -24.82 -12.47
N ILE A 2 -29.24 -24.16 -11.43
CA ILE A 2 -29.21 -22.69 -11.39
C ILE A 2 -28.08 -22.27 -12.32
N LYS A 3 -28.38 -21.51 -13.38
CA LYS A 3 -27.37 -20.89 -14.25
C LYS A 3 -26.43 -20.09 -13.34
N ALA A 4 -25.25 -20.63 -13.05
CA ALA A 4 -24.18 -19.87 -12.43
C ALA A 4 -23.86 -18.76 -13.42
N GLY A 5 -24.37 -17.54 -13.13
CA GLY A 5 -24.20 -16.41 -14.02
C GLY A 5 -22.72 -16.18 -14.32
N THR A 6 -22.42 -15.67 -15.51
CA THR A 6 -21.06 -15.33 -15.96
C THR A 6 -20.24 -14.59 -14.89
N ALA A 7 -20.88 -13.73 -14.10
CA ALA A 7 -20.27 -13.05 -12.96
C ALA A 7 -19.79 -13.98 -11.83
N HIS A 8 -20.53 -15.06 -11.52
CA HIS A 8 -20.12 -16.03 -10.51
C HIS A 8 -18.92 -16.86 -10.98
N TRP A 9 -18.92 -17.26 -12.26
CA TRP A 9 -17.77 -17.94 -12.88
C TRP A 9 -16.52 -17.04 -12.87
N LEU A 10 -16.65 -15.77 -13.27
CA LEU A 10 -15.55 -14.79 -13.22
C LEU A 10 -15.00 -14.62 -11.80
N LEU A 11 -15.87 -14.44 -10.80
CA LEU A 11 -15.44 -14.30 -9.40
C LEU A 11 -14.72 -15.54 -8.87
N HIS A 12 -15.14 -16.73 -9.31
CA HIS A 12 -14.50 -17.99 -8.96
C HIS A 12 -13.13 -18.13 -9.64
N ASP A 13 -13.07 -17.85 -10.94
CA ASP A 13 -11.86 -17.95 -11.76
C ASP A 13 -10.76 -16.99 -11.26
N VAL A 14 -11.13 -15.73 -10.96
CA VAL A 14 -10.22 -14.72 -10.39
C VAL A 14 -9.66 -15.14 -9.03
N LYS A 15 -10.42 -15.89 -8.22
CA LYS A 15 -10.02 -16.28 -6.86
C LYS A 15 -9.27 -17.61 -6.78
N ASN A 16 -9.34 -18.45 -7.81
CA ASN A 16 -8.82 -19.82 -7.80
C ASN A 16 -7.71 -20.05 -8.83
N ARG A 17 -6.85 -19.05 -9.07
CA ARG A 17 -5.71 -19.12 -10.02
C ARG A 17 -6.14 -19.44 -11.47
N GLY A 18 -7.35 -19.03 -11.86
CA GLY A 18 -7.87 -19.21 -13.21
C GLY A 18 -7.25 -18.28 -14.25
N ILE A 19 -7.71 -18.38 -15.50
CA ILE A 19 -7.14 -17.62 -16.63
C ILE A 19 -7.26 -16.11 -16.41
N THR A 20 -8.40 -15.65 -15.89
CA THR A 20 -8.63 -14.24 -15.59
C THR A 20 -7.74 -13.72 -14.46
N ALA A 21 -7.35 -14.57 -13.51
CA ALA A 21 -6.40 -14.21 -12.46
C ALA A 21 -5.00 -13.96 -13.04
N TRP A 22 -4.54 -14.80 -13.97
CA TRP A 22 -3.27 -14.62 -14.67
C TRP A 22 -3.26 -13.39 -15.57
N LEU A 23 -4.35 -13.15 -16.30
CA LEU A 23 -4.51 -11.93 -17.10
C LEU A 23 -4.48 -10.67 -16.21
N LEU A 24 -5.16 -10.68 -15.07
CA LEU A 24 -5.13 -9.58 -14.10
C LEU A 24 -3.70 -9.37 -13.55
N SER A 25 -2.99 -10.45 -13.22
CA SER A 25 -1.60 -10.39 -12.74
C SER A 25 -0.67 -9.79 -13.80
N ALA A 26 -0.78 -10.24 -15.06
CA ALA A 26 -0.02 -9.71 -16.19
C ALA A 26 -0.34 -8.23 -16.42
N LEU A 27 -1.62 -7.83 -16.35
CA LEU A 27 -2.06 -6.44 -16.49
C LEU A 27 -1.47 -5.56 -15.39
N LEU A 28 -1.54 -5.98 -14.13
CA LEU A 28 -0.96 -5.24 -13.00
C LEU A 28 0.56 -5.14 -13.12
N THR A 29 1.22 -6.22 -13.52
CA THR A 29 2.68 -6.22 -13.75
C THR A 29 3.06 -5.26 -14.86
N ALA A 30 2.37 -5.31 -16.00
CA ALA A 30 2.58 -4.38 -17.11
C ALA A 30 2.31 -2.93 -16.70
N PHE A 31 1.25 -2.67 -15.94
CA PHE A 31 0.96 -1.36 -15.38
C PHE A 31 2.15 -0.83 -14.55
N TYR A 32 2.71 -1.64 -13.66
CA TYR A 32 3.88 -1.23 -12.85
C TYR A 32 5.14 -1.01 -13.69
N LEU A 33 5.40 -1.87 -14.70
CA LEU A 33 6.52 -1.68 -15.61
C LEU A 33 6.42 -0.34 -16.36
N VAL A 34 5.24 -0.05 -16.93
CA VAL A 34 5.00 1.22 -17.63
C VAL A 34 5.10 2.39 -16.65
N LEU A 35 4.53 2.28 -15.45
CA LEU A 35 4.57 3.34 -14.44
C LEU A 35 6.01 3.68 -14.01
N TYR A 36 6.85 2.68 -13.80
CA TYR A 36 8.21 2.87 -13.29
C TYR A 36 9.18 3.30 -14.40
N PHE A 37 9.15 2.63 -15.55
CA PHE A 37 10.14 2.83 -16.61
C PHE A 37 9.74 3.87 -17.67
N THR A 38 8.51 4.37 -17.66
CA THR A 38 8.05 5.36 -18.64
C THR A 38 7.34 6.54 -17.97
N GLU A 39 7.22 7.65 -18.71
CA GLU A 39 6.45 8.84 -18.30
C GLU A 39 5.04 8.84 -18.89
N TRP A 40 4.56 7.72 -19.45
CA TRP A 40 3.28 7.64 -20.15
C TRP A 40 2.11 8.15 -19.30
N PHE A 41 2.12 7.86 -18.00
CA PHE A 41 1.07 8.25 -17.07
C PHE A 41 1.12 9.73 -16.63
N THR A 42 2.16 10.49 -17.00
CA THR A 42 2.23 11.93 -16.66
C THR A 42 1.23 12.76 -17.45
N HIS A 43 1.04 12.48 -18.74
CA HIS A 43 0.07 13.20 -19.57
C HIS A 43 -1.38 12.98 -19.09
N PRO A 44 -1.83 11.72 -18.85
CA PRO A 44 -3.13 11.45 -18.22
C PRO A 44 -3.27 12.09 -16.85
N ALA A 45 -2.22 12.06 -16.01
CA ALA A 45 -2.26 12.68 -14.68
C ALA A 45 -2.51 14.20 -14.78
N ARG A 46 -1.82 14.90 -15.68
CA ARG A 46 -2.01 16.34 -15.88
C ARG A 46 -3.39 16.67 -16.45
N ALA A 47 -3.93 15.82 -17.32
CA ALA A 47 -5.27 16.01 -17.88
C ALA A 47 -6.38 16.02 -16.81
N ILE A 48 -6.18 15.29 -15.71
CA ILE A 48 -7.10 15.27 -14.55
C ILE A 48 -6.68 16.25 -13.44
N GLY A 49 -5.70 17.12 -13.68
CA GLY A 49 -5.24 18.15 -12.74
C GLY A 49 -4.25 17.67 -11.67
N LEU A 50 -3.56 16.55 -11.88
CA LEU A 50 -2.55 16.03 -10.96
C LEU A 50 -1.12 16.42 -11.40
N ASP A 51 -0.26 16.71 -10.42
CA ASP A 51 1.12 17.17 -10.62
C ASP A 51 2.02 16.13 -11.31
N SER A 52 1.85 14.84 -10.98
CA SER A 52 2.78 13.78 -11.39
C SER A 52 2.11 12.41 -11.54
N LYS A 53 2.79 11.49 -12.25
CA LYS A 53 2.40 10.07 -12.32
C LYS A 53 2.36 9.40 -10.94
N TRP A 54 3.18 9.85 -9.98
CA TRP A 54 3.21 9.33 -8.61
C TRP A 54 1.99 9.77 -7.80
N THR A 55 1.51 10.99 -8.03
CA THR A 55 0.25 11.47 -7.44
C THR A 55 -0.93 10.67 -7.99
N LEU A 56 -0.94 10.38 -9.29
CA LEU A 56 -1.97 9.54 -9.92
C LEU A 56 -1.95 8.13 -9.32
N TYR A 57 -0.75 7.54 -9.20
CA TYR A 57 -0.58 6.25 -8.55
C TYR A 57 -1.07 6.26 -7.09
N GLY A 58 -0.70 7.28 -6.31
CA GLY A 58 -1.16 7.45 -4.92
C GLY A 58 -2.69 7.58 -4.81
N LEU A 59 -3.33 8.26 -5.77
CA LEU A 59 -4.78 8.36 -5.87
C LEU A 59 -5.43 7.02 -6.19
N LEU A 60 -4.96 6.31 -7.22
CA LEU A 60 -5.46 4.98 -7.58
C LEU A 60 -5.28 4.00 -6.41
N TYR A 61 -4.15 4.07 -5.73
CA TYR A 61 -3.84 3.24 -4.57
C TYR A 61 -4.79 3.52 -3.40
N THR A 62 -5.00 4.80 -3.09
CA THR A 62 -5.90 5.22 -2.01
C THR A 62 -7.35 4.85 -2.32
N LEU A 63 -7.78 4.96 -3.57
CA LEU A 63 -9.08 4.48 -4.02
C LEU A 63 -9.21 2.96 -3.85
N ALA A 64 -8.20 2.18 -4.25
CA ALA A 64 -8.22 0.72 -4.09
C ALA A 64 -8.33 0.31 -2.61
N VAL A 65 -7.55 0.94 -1.72
CA VAL A 65 -7.61 0.70 -0.27
C VAL A 65 -8.97 1.13 0.30
N THR A 66 -9.49 2.29 -0.11
CA THR A 66 -10.77 2.81 0.41
C THR A 66 -11.95 1.97 -0.04
N LEU A 67 -12.06 1.66 -1.34
CA LEU A 67 -13.16 0.84 -1.88
C LEU A 67 -13.10 -0.59 -1.34
N GLY A 68 -11.90 -1.19 -1.32
CA GLY A 68 -11.69 -2.51 -0.71
C GLY A 68 -12.00 -2.52 0.79
N GLY A 69 -11.66 -1.45 1.49
CA GLY A 69 -11.92 -1.28 2.91
C GLY A 69 -13.40 -1.08 3.23
N LEU A 70 -14.13 -0.28 2.45
CA LEU A 70 -15.58 -0.13 2.57
C LEU A 70 -16.31 -1.45 2.32
N TRP A 71 -15.89 -2.21 1.31
CA TRP A 71 -16.40 -3.55 1.06
C TRP A 71 -16.14 -4.48 2.25
N MET A 72 -14.93 -4.42 2.81
CA MET A 72 -14.56 -5.23 3.97
C MET A 72 -15.37 -4.86 5.23
N ILE A 73 -15.57 -3.57 5.51
CA ILE A 73 -16.39 -3.09 6.62
C ILE A 73 -17.82 -3.61 6.48
N ARG A 74 -18.38 -3.56 5.26
CA ARG A 74 -19.72 -4.09 4.99
C ARG A 74 -19.79 -5.61 5.17
N LYS A 75 -18.77 -6.36 4.74
CA LYS A 75 -18.71 -7.82 4.89
C LYS A 75 -18.53 -8.28 6.33
N TYR A 76 -17.67 -7.61 7.10
CA TYR A 76 -17.33 -7.98 8.48
C TYR A 76 -17.98 -7.04 9.53
N ARG A 77 -19.14 -6.47 9.19
CA ARG A 77 -19.90 -5.51 10.02
C ARG A 77 -20.24 -5.99 11.44
N HIS A 78 -20.15 -7.29 11.69
CA HIS A 78 -20.43 -7.90 12.99
C HIS A 78 -19.20 -7.92 13.92
N ASN A 79 -17.98 -7.72 13.39
CA ASN A 79 -16.75 -7.73 14.17
C ASN A 79 -16.20 -6.31 14.35
N ARG A 80 -16.35 -5.77 15.58
CA ARG A 80 -15.88 -4.43 15.96
C ARG A 80 -14.39 -4.23 15.69
N TYR A 81 -13.57 -5.26 15.96
CA TYR A 81 -12.12 -5.19 15.72
C TYR A 81 -11.79 -4.97 14.24
N GLN A 82 -12.49 -5.66 13.34
CA GLN A 82 -12.25 -5.52 11.89
C GLN A 82 -12.68 -4.15 11.38
N ILE A 83 -13.79 -3.61 11.88
CA ILE A 83 -14.25 -2.27 11.51
C ILE A 83 -13.21 -1.24 11.93
N VAL A 84 -12.78 -1.25 13.21
CA VAL A 84 -11.81 -0.28 13.72
C VAL A 84 -10.50 -0.37 12.95
N ARG A 85 -9.96 -1.58 12.76
CA ARG A 85 -8.72 -1.80 12.01
C ARG A 85 -8.80 -1.22 10.60
N THR A 86 -9.87 -1.54 9.87
CA THR A 86 -10.01 -1.09 8.48
C THR A 86 -10.26 0.41 8.38
N SER A 87 -11.01 1.00 9.31
CA SER A 87 -11.18 2.45 9.39
C SER A 87 -9.85 3.17 9.65
N VAL A 88 -9.02 2.65 10.55
CA VAL A 88 -7.68 3.20 10.81
C VAL A 88 -6.80 3.12 9.56
N VAL A 89 -6.79 1.98 8.86
CA VAL A 89 -6.04 1.81 7.61
C VAL A 89 -6.46 2.83 6.55
N ILE A 90 -7.76 2.99 6.31
CA ILE A 90 -8.27 3.95 5.33
C ILE A 90 -7.89 5.37 5.73
N PHE A 91 -8.06 5.72 7.01
CA PHE A 91 -7.75 7.05 7.52
C PHE A 91 -6.26 7.39 7.36
N VAL A 92 -5.37 6.49 7.80
CA VAL A 92 -3.92 6.65 7.67
C VAL A 92 -3.53 6.76 6.20
N GLN A 93 -4.05 5.89 5.33
CA GLN A 93 -3.76 5.91 3.90
C GLN A 93 -4.22 7.23 3.26
N ALA A 94 -5.47 7.65 3.46
CA ALA A 94 -6.01 8.86 2.85
C ALA A 94 -5.34 10.13 3.38
N THR A 95 -5.03 10.18 4.68
CA THR A 95 -4.43 11.37 5.30
C THR A 95 -2.94 11.46 4.99
N PHE A 96 -2.16 10.43 5.32
CA PHE A 96 -0.70 10.51 5.23
C PHE A 96 -0.15 10.37 3.82
N ALA A 97 -0.84 9.66 2.92
CA ALA A 97 -0.34 9.50 1.55
C ALA A 97 -0.25 10.84 0.79
N PHE A 98 -1.13 11.80 1.10
CA PHE A 98 -1.13 13.11 0.46
C PHE A 98 -0.56 14.21 1.35
N SER A 99 -0.83 14.17 2.66
CA SER A 99 -0.39 15.25 3.56
C SER A 99 1.13 15.28 3.73
N ILE A 100 1.79 14.12 3.83
CA ILE A 100 3.24 14.06 4.06
C ILE A 100 4.01 14.62 2.85
N PRO A 101 3.80 14.16 1.60
CA PRO A 101 4.52 14.70 0.45
C PRO A 101 4.26 16.20 0.26
N HIS A 102 3.02 16.64 0.47
CA HIS A 102 2.67 18.05 0.29
C HIS A 102 3.31 18.95 1.36
N LEU A 103 3.35 18.50 2.61
CA LEU A 103 4.03 19.22 3.70
C LEU A 103 5.55 19.29 3.47
N LEU A 104 6.18 18.19 3.03
CA LEU A 104 7.61 18.16 2.73
C LEU A 104 7.97 19.10 1.57
N LYS A 105 7.14 19.12 0.51
CA LYS A 105 7.29 20.06 -0.62
C LYS A 105 7.15 21.51 -0.18
N PHE A 106 6.19 21.81 0.70
CA PHE A 106 6.01 23.15 1.26
C PHE A 106 7.20 23.61 2.12
N LEU A 107 7.78 22.70 2.90
CA LEU A 107 8.95 22.94 3.74
C LEU A 107 10.29 22.87 2.97
N HIS A 108 10.26 22.71 1.64
CA HIS A 108 11.43 22.52 0.77
C HIS A 108 12.38 21.41 1.28
N GLN A 109 11.81 20.36 1.88
CA GLN A 109 12.54 19.21 2.38
C GLN A 109 12.60 18.10 1.32
N PRO A 110 13.61 17.20 1.36
CA PRO A 110 13.67 16.04 0.47
C PRO A 110 12.43 15.14 0.64
N GLU A 111 12.05 14.44 -0.44
CA GLU A 111 10.95 13.48 -0.44
C GLU A 111 11.29 12.24 0.42
N TYR A 112 11.09 12.39 1.72
CA TYR A 112 11.35 11.35 2.71
C TYR A 112 10.05 10.65 3.12
N TYR A 113 10.00 9.34 2.87
CA TYR A 113 8.88 8.50 3.27
C TYR A 113 9.12 7.91 4.67
N PHE A 114 8.45 8.47 5.67
CA PHE A 114 8.53 8.00 7.07
C PHE A 114 8.01 6.56 7.27
N SER A 115 7.12 6.10 6.40
CA SER A 115 6.59 4.74 6.49
C SER A 115 7.61 3.69 6.06
N TYR A 116 8.63 4.00 5.26
CA TYR A 116 9.61 3.01 4.81
C TYR A 116 10.81 2.97 5.76
N LEU A 117 10.96 1.86 6.46
CA LEU A 117 12.06 1.63 7.40
C LEU A 117 13.00 0.56 6.84
N TRP A 118 14.25 0.56 7.29
CA TRP A 118 15.21 -0.47 6.87
C TRP A 118 14.87 -1.81 7.56
N PRO A 119 14.95 -2.97 6.88
CA PRO A 119 15.56 -3.24 5.56
C PRO A 119 14.61 -3.12 4.36
N LEU A 120 13.35 -2.72 4.55
CA LEU A 120 12.38 -2.64 3.45
C LEU A 120 12.81 -1.64 2.37
N LYS A 121 13.48 -0.55 2.77
CA LYS A 121 14.13 0.40 1.86
C LYS A 121 15.62 0.43 2.13
N MET A 122 16.37 -0.36 1.36
CA MET A 122 17.82 -0.52 1.52
C MET A 122 18.58 0.80 1.32
N ASP A 123 18.08 1.67 0.45
CA ASP A 123 18.70 2.95 0.13
C ASP A 123 18.89 3.85 1.37
N TYR A 124 18.02 3.72 2.38
CA TYR A 124 18.04 4.57 3.58
C TYR A 124 19.23 4.33 4.51
N LEU A 125 19.93 3.20 4.39
CA LEU A 125 21.19 2.95 5.12
C LEU A 125 22.44 3.03 4.23
N THR A 126 22.30 3.44 2.97
CA THR A 126 23.47 3.64 2.11
C THR A 126 24.19 4.94 2.50
N PRO A 127 25.54 4.94 2.58
CA PRO A 127 26.30 6.13 2.97
C PRO A 127 25.98 7.35 2.09
N SER A 128 25.89 7.15 0.78
CA SER A 128 25.60 8.21 -0.19
C SER A 128 24.26 8.90 0.05
N TYR A 129 23.21 8.14 0.40
CA TYR A 129 21.88 8.70 0.64
C TYR A 129 21.76 9.31 2.04
N ILE A 130 22.30 8.65 3.08
CA ILE A 130 22.24 9.16 4.46
C ILE A 130 22.88 10.54 4.58
N PHE A 131 24.09 10.71 4.03
CA PHE A 131 24.82 11.96 4.18
C PHE A 131 24.21 13.11 3.35
N SER A 132 23.27 12.80 2.45
CA SER A 132 22.48 13.82 1.72
C SER A 132 21.28 14.35 2.51
N LEU A 133 20.88 13.67 3.59
CA LEU A 133 19.68 14.00 4.37
C LEU A 133 19.97 14.93 5.56
N PRO A 134 19.03 15.81 5.92
CA PRO A 134 19.04 16.52 7.20
C PRO A 134 19.15 15.55 8.39
N LEU A 135 19.87 15.99 9.43
CA LEU A 135 20.13 15.23 10.65
C LEU A 135 18.87 14.60 11.30
N PRO A 136 17.70 15.27 11.36
CA PRO A 136 16.49 14.66 11.91
C PRO A 136 16.02 13.39 11.17
N PHE A 137 16.17 13.34 9.83
CA PHE A 137 15.76 12.18 9.03
C PHE A 137 16.75 11.03 9.13
N ILE A 138 18.03 11.33 9.34
CA ILE A 138 19.04 10.32 9.63
C ILE A 138 18.73 9.64 10.98
N LEU A 139 18.50 10.45 12.02
CA LEU A 139 18.14 9.94 13.34
C LEU A 139 16.85 9.12 13.29
N TYR A 140 15.82 9.59 12.57
CA TYR A 140 14.59 8.84 12.40
C TYR A 140 14.81 7.51 11.66
N SER A 141 15.59 7.50 10.57
CA SER A 141 15.91 6.28 9.82
C SER A 141 16.59 5.24 10.71
N PHE A 142 17.59 5.67 11.48
CA PHE A 142 18.38 4.79 12.34
C PHE A 142 17.59 4.33 13.57
N LEU A 143 17.05 5.26 14.36
CA LEU A 143 16.27 4.94 15.56
C LEU A 143 14.99 4.18 15.21
N GLY A 144 14.33 4.56 14.11
CA GLY A 144 13.15 3.87 13.60
C GLY A 144 13.45 2.40 13.27
N SER A 145 14.51 2.15 12.52
CA SER A 145 14.82 0.79 12.06
C SER A 145 15.48 -0.08 13.15
N ALA A 146 16.38 0.50 13.96
CA ALA A 146 17.16 -0.24 14.96
C ALA A 146 16.48 -0.38 16.33
N LEU A 147 15.60 0.57 16.70
CA LEU A 147 14.91 0.55 18.00
C LEU A 147 13.40 0.43 17.83
N LEU A 148 12.75 1.36 17.12
CA LEU A 148 11.29 1.43 17.07
C LEU A 148 10.68 0.14 16.49
N VAL A 149 11.21 -0.35 15.36
CA VAL A 149 10.72 -1.58 14.70
C VAL A 149 10.85 -2.82 15.59
N PRO A 150 12.04 -3.17 16.12
CA PRO A 150 12.17 -4.36 16.97
C PRO A 150 11.40 -4.23 18.28
N ILE A 151 11.36 -3.04 18.90
CA ILE A 151 10.59 -2.81 20.13
C ILE A 151 9.09 -3.02 19.85
N LEU A 152 8.53 -2.35 18.85
CA LEU A 152 7.11 -2.52 18.51
C LEU A 152 6.80 -3.93 18.00
N ALA A 153 7.72 -4.58 17.31
CA ALA A 153 7.58 -5.97 16.89
C ALA A 153 7.59 -6.93 18.09
N ALA A 154 8.38 -6.66 19.13
CA ALA A 154 8.40 -7.46 20.36
C ALA A 154 7.08 -7.33 21.15
N PHE A 155 6.54 -6.11 21.27
CA PHE A 155 5.30 -5.88 22.04
C PHE A 155 4.02 -6.21 21.27
N PHE A 156 3.93 -5.84 19.99
CA PHE A 156 2.70 -5.90 19.20
C PHE A 156 2.75 -6.93 18.06
N GLY A 157 3.89 -7.60 17.86
CA GLY A 157 4.11 -8.55 16.77
C GLY A 157 4.18 -7.90 15.39
N LYS A 158 4.42 -8.69 14.33
CA LYS A 158 4.63 -8.17 12.96
C LYS A 158 3.44 -7.40 12.34
N ARG A 159 2.27 -7.40 12.99
CA ARG A 159 1.02 -6.84 12.46
C ARG A 159 0.85 -5.35 12.70
N TRP A 160 1.62 -4.74 13.62
CA TRP A 160 1.53 -3.30 13.89
C TRP A 160 1.84 -2.51 12.61
N TYR A 161 2.95 -2.83 11.94
CA TYR A 161 3.38 -2.11 10.74
C TYR A 161 2.40 -2.30 9.58
N CYS A 162 2.05 -3.54 9.24
CA CYS A 162 1.19 -3.85 8.09
C CYS A 162 -0.29 -3.49 8.28
N SER A 163 -0.76 -3.27 9.50
CA SER A 163 -2.19 -2.95 9.72
C SER A 163 -2.43 -1.49 10.10
N TRP A 164 -1.38 -0.69 10.31
CA TRP A 164 -1.52 0.66 10.86
C TRP A 164 -0.71 1.71 10.09
N ILE A 165 0.42 1.35 9.47
CA ILE A 165 1.39 2.33 8.96
C ILE A 165 1.79 2.06 7.51
N CYS A 166 1.96 0.80 7.13
CA CYS A 166 2.41 0.41 5.80
C CYS A 166 1.25 0.39 4.81
N GLY A 167 1.34 1.21 3.75
CA GLY A 167 0.36 1.21 2.66
C GLY A 167 0.19 -0.16 2.01
N CYS A 168 1.28 -0.91 1.79
CA CYS A 168 1.27 -2.26 1.25
C CYS A 168 0.40 -3.21 2.08
N GLY A 169 0.52 -3.13 3.41
CA GLY A 169 -0.32 -3.88 4.31
C GLY A 169 -1.77 -3.40 4.30
N GLY A 170 -2.01 -2.11 4.10
CA GLY A 170 -3.34 -1.54 3.91
C GLY A 170 -4.07 -2.14 2.70
N LEU A 171 -3.42 -2.23 1.55
CA LEU A 171 -3.99 -2.86 0.35
C LEU A 171 -4.20 -4.37 0.55
N ALA A 172 -3.25 -5.07 1.17
CA ALA A 172 -3.35 -6.50 1.44
C ALA A 172 -4.50 -6.83 2.42
N ASN A 173 -4.73 -5.99 3.44
CA ASN A 173 -5.79 -6.16 4.43
C ASN A 173 -7.17 -5.70 3.95
N THR A 174 -7.26 -5.03 2.81
CA THR A 174 -8.51 -4.50 2.25
C THR A 174 -8.82 -5.19 0.92
N PHE A 175 -8.38 -4.63 -0.20
CA PHE A 175 -8.63 -5.15 -1.54
C PHE A 175 -8.07 -6.57 -1.71
N GLY A 176 -6.89 -6.85 -1.15
CA GLY A 176 -6.21 -8.16 -1.26
C GLY A 176 -6.85 -9.30 -0.46
N GLU A 177 -7.80 -9.02 0.43
CA GLU A 177 -8.40 -10.01 1.34
C GLU A 177 -8.95 -11.27 0.64
N PRO A 178 -9.64 -11.19 -0.52
CA PRO A 178 -10.24 -12.37 -1.16
C PRO A 178 -9.21 -13.44 -1.57
N TRP A 179 -7.98 -13.05 -1.90
CA TRP A 179 -6.94 -13.96 -2.37
C TRP A 179 -6.09 -14.56 -1.24
N ARG A 180 -6.34 -14.16 0.01
CA ARG A 180 -5.50 -14.57 1.16
C ARG A 180 -5.48 -16.09 1.42
N HIS A 181 -6.51 -16.80 0.97
CA HIS A 181 -6.59 -18.26 1.09
C HIS A 181 -5.63 -19.00 0.13
N LEU A 182 -5.13 -18.35 -0.92
CA LEU A 182 -4.18 -18.94 -1.88
C LEU A 182 -2.72 -18.91 -1.39
N SER A 183 -2.45 -18.21 -0.30
CA SER A 183 -1.12 -18.18 0.33
C SER A 183 -0.87 -19.53 0.97
N ASP A 184 0.25 -20.16 0.59
CA ASP A 184 0.71 -21.36 1.26
C ASP A 184 1.07 -21.04 2.73
N LYS A 185 0.73 -21.96 3.62
CA LYS A 185 0.96 -21.84 5.07
C LYS A 185 1.72 -23.05 5.62
N SER A 186 2.08 -24.03 4.78
CA SER A 186 3.02 -25.05 5.20
C SER A 186 4.35 -24.36 5.48
N SER A 187 4.72 -24.31 6.76
CA SER A 187 6.00 -23.81 7.23
C SER A 187 7.03 -24.93 7.17
#